data_AF-A0A7X0E6Z8-F1
#
_entry.id   AF-A0A7X0E6Z8-F1
#
_cell.length_a   1.000
_cell.length_b   1.000
_cell.length_c   1.000
_cell.angle_alpha   90.00
_cell.angle_beta   90.00
_cell.angle_gamma   90.00
#
_symmetry.space_group_name_H-M   'P 1'
#
loop_
_entity.id
_entity.type
_entity.pdbx_description
1 polymer ?
#
loop_
_entity_poly.entity_id
_entity_poly.type
_entity_poly.pdbx_seq_one_letter_code
_entity_poly.pdbx_strand_id
1 'polypeptide(L)'
;MHTNCRSRRPQRCWIRQRSRAIHAYDFFNALTDPDLLDVVDQQLPAHRERLFPPTTTLSLFMAQTLNADASCQATMDRHVVERIANDLPPCSTATGAYCKARQRLPLTMVHSLLQHTGHGLMDRGANAWRWQGRAVKLVDGTTITMADTADNQWRYPQPRTQQPGLGFPVARVVALLCLGTGAVLDTALGPQGQERREVSTRYSTPCCPTSPKATSCSLIVITAPTS
;
A
#
# COMPACT_ATOMS: atom_id res chain seq x y z
N MET A 1 -25.81 -3.72 23.32
CA MET A 1 -24.84 -3.48 22.22
C MET A 1 -25.50 -2.60 21.16
N HIS A 2 -25.30 -1.29 21.22
CA HIS A 2 -25.80 -0.40 20.17
C HIS A 2 -24.77 -0.32 19.05
N THR A 3 -25.06 -0.96 17.92
CA THR A 3 -24.32 -0.81 16.67
C THR A 3 -24.47 0.63 16.19
N ASN A 4 -23.38 1.39 16.24
CA ASN A 4 -23.31 2.79 15.84
C ASN A 4 -23.39 2.93 14.30
N CYS A 5 -24.58 2.64 13.74
CA CYS A 5 -24.86 2.69 12.31
C CYS A 5 -24.96 4.13 11.76
N ARG A 6 -25.06 5.15 12.63
CA ARG A 6 -25.30 6.54 12.21
C ARG A 6 -24.04 7.30 11.76
N SER A 7 -22.83 6.94 12.22
CA SER A 7 -21.58 7.63 11.84
C SER A 7 -20.92 7.13 10.55
N ARG A 8 -21.26 5.93 10.08
CA ARG A 8 -20.56 5.26 8.97
C ARG A 8 -20.83 5.89 7.59
N ARG A 9 -22.04 6.41 7.35
CA ARG A 9 -22.39 7.00 6.04
C ARG A 9 -21.74 8.38 5.82
N PRO A 10 -21.76 9.33 6.79
CA PRO A 10 -21.08 10.61 6.65
C PRO A 10 -19.56 10.45 6.49
N GLN A 11 -18.93 9.60 7.31
CA GLN A 11 -17.49 9.36 7.24
C GLN A 11 -17.07 8.74 5.90
N ARG A 12 -17.80 7.74 5.40
CA ARG A 12 -17.53 7.14 4.08
C ARG A 12 -17.74 8.13 2.94
N CYS A 13 -18.78 8.97 3.02
CA CYS A 13 -19.02 10.01 2.02
C CYS A 13 -17.89 11.04 2.03
N TRP A 14 -17.49 11.50 3.21
CA TRP A 14 -16.40 12.46 3.40
C TRP A 14 -15.06 11.91 2.91
N ILE A 15 -14.69 10.67 3.25
CA ILE A 15 -13.47 10.02 2.75
C ILE A 15 -13.52 9.94 1.21
N ARG A 16 -14.65 9.53 0.63
CA ARG A 16 -14.81 9.45 -0.84
C ARG A 16 -14.78 10.81 -1.52
N GLN A 17 -15.34 11.84 -0.89
CA GLN A 17 -15.35 13.19 -1.43
C GLN A 17 -13.96 13.81 -1.34
N ARG A 18 -13.29 13.63 -0.20
CA ARG A 18 -11.91 14.07 0.00
C ARG A 18 -10.96 13.33 -0.93
N SER A 19 -11.07 12.02 -1.10
CA SER A 19 -10.20 11.24 -2.00
C SER A 19 -10.29 11.68 -3.47
N ARG A 20 -11.41 12.28 -3.89
CA ARG A 20 -11.57 12.89 -5.23
C ARG A 20 -10.85 14.24 -5.38
N ALA A 21 -10.48 14.85 -4.27
CA ALA A 21 -9.83 16.16 -4.18
C ALA A 21 -8.40 16.07 -3.61
N ILE A 22 -7.83 14.87 -3.48
CA ILE A 22 -6.41 14.72 -3.07
C ILE A 22 -5.54 14.91 -4.31
N HIS A 23 -4.64 15.88 -4.22
CA HIS A 23 -3.68 16.24 -5.26
C HIS A 23 -2.29 15.64 -4.98
N ALA A 24 -1.43 15.63 -5.99
CA ALA A 24 -0.05 15.18 -5.81
C ALA A 24 0.72 16.04 -4.80
N TYR A 25 0.37 17.33 -4.70
CA TYR A 25 0.96 18.25 -3.73
C TYR A 25 0.59 17.90 -2.28
N ASP A 26 -0.62 17.41 -2.01
CA ASP A 26 -1.01 16.99 -0.66
C ASP A 26 -0.16 15.82 -0.17
N PHE A 27 0.10 14.85 -1.06
CA PHE A 27 1.01 13.74 -0.75
C PHE A 27 2.44 14.20 -0.62
N PHE A 28 2.87 15.16 -1.43
CA PHE A 28 4.22 15.71 -1.32
C PHE A 28 4.42 16.33 0.07
N ASN A 29 3.49 17.18 0.52
CA ASN A 29 3.54 17.81 1.84
C ASN A 29 3.50 16.77 2.97
N ALA A 30 2.71 15.70 2.82
CA ALA A 30 2.68 14.62 3.81
C ALA A 30 4.02 13.88 3.86
N LEU A 31 4.64 13.60 2.71
CA LEU A 31 5.94 12.91 2.63
C LEU A 31 7.10 13.78 3.13
N THR A 32 6.95 15.11 3.14
CA THR A 32 7.94 16.06 3.66
C THR A 32 7.63 16.56 5.07
N ASP A 33 6.56 16.07 5.70
CA ASP A 33 6.25 16.32 7.10
C ASP A 33 7.31 15.66 8.01
N PRO A 34 7.69 16.26 9.15
CA PRO A 34 8.71 15.71 10.04
C PRO A 34 8.47 14.26 10.47
N ASP A 35 7.22 13.82 10.59
CA ASP A 35 6.90 12.43 10.97
C ASP A 35 7.37 11.42 9.90
N LEU A 36 7.35 11.80 8.60
CA LEU A 36 7.64 10.90 7.48
C LEU A 36 8.97 11.21 6.77
N LEU A 37 9.47 12.43 6.87
CA LEU A 37 10.65 12.89 6.15
C LEU A 37 11.88 12.03 6.48
N ASP A 38 12.11 11.71 7.75
CA ASP A 38 13.22 10.86 8.18
C ASP A 38 13.16 9.46 7.55
N VAL A 39 11.96 8.90 7.39
CA VAL A 39 11.74 7.59 6.76
C VAL A 39 12.02 7.66 5.27
N VAL A 40 11.60 8.75 4.60
CA VAL A 40 11.89 8.98 3.19
C VAL A 40 13.40 9.10 2.99
N ASP A 41 14.07 9.95 3.76
CA ASP A 41 15.50 10.27 3.61
C ASP A 41 16.40 9.06 3.78
N GLN A 42 16.09 8.18 4.75
CA GLN A 42 16.82 6.92 4.93
C GLN A 42 16.71 5.96 3.75
N GLN A 43 15.67 6.09 2.93
CA GLN A 43 15.39 5.21 1.80
C GLN A 43 15.66 5.87 0.45
N LEU A 44 16.07 7.16 0.43
CA LEU A 44 16.35 7.87 -0.80
C LEU A 44 17.63 7.32 -1.47
N PRO A 45 17.55 6.87 -2.73
CA PRO A 45 18.75 6.53 -3.48
C PRO A 45 19.52 7.81 -3.83
N ALA A 46 20.78 7.67 -4.22
CA ALA A 46 21.51 8.77 -4.83
C ALA A 46 20.74 9.28 -6.07
N HIS A 47 20.32 10.54 -6.03
CA HIS A 47 19.50 11.13 -7.08
C HIS A 47 19.92 12.58 -7.36
N ARG A 48 19.39 13.14 -8.44
CA ARG A 48 19.58 14.54 -8.79
C ARG A 48 18.26 15.26 -8.61
N GLU A 49 18.31 16.45 -8.05
CA GLU A 49 17.16 17.35 -7.99
C GLU A 49 16.84 17.86 -9.39
N ARG A 50 15.76 17.31 -9.97
CA ARG A 50 15.23 17.66 -11.30
C ARG A 50 13.71 17.77 -11.20
N LEU A 51 12.99 17.54 -12.29
CA LEU A 51 11.52 17.59 -12.29
C LEU A 51 10.85 16.44 -11.53
N PHE A 52 11.50 15.27 -11.46
CA PHE A 52 10.95 14.06 -10.84
C PHE A 52 11.96 13.43 -9.87
N PRO A 53 12.31 14.11 -8.76
CA PRO A 53 13.03 13.45 -7.67
C PRO A 53 12.14 12.35 -7.06
N PRO A 54 12.71 11.40 -6.29
CA PRO A 54 11.95 10.25 -5.79
C PRO A 54 10.70 10.65 -4.99
N THR A 55 10.78 11.66 -4.12
CA THR A 55 9.64 12.13 -3.30
C THR A 55 8.50 12.67 -4.16
N THR A 56 8.78 13.54 -5.14
CA THR A 56 7.77 14.03 -6.10
C THR A 56 7.22 12.90 -6.97
N THR A 57 8.07 11.95 -7.36
CA THR A 57 7.64 10.81 -8.18
C THR A 57 6.68 9.91 -7.39
N LEU A 58 6.96 9.68 -6.11
CA LEU A 58 6.10 8.91 -5.23
C LEU A 58 4.77 9.63 -5.00
N SER A 59 4.78 10.95 -4.76
CA SER A 59 3.55 11.73 -4.55
C SER A 59 2.65 11.72 -5.80
N LEU A 60 3.24 11.87 -7.00
CA LEU A 60 2.52 11.73 -8.27
C LEU A 60 1.95 10.34 -8.45
N PHE A 61 2.70 9.30 -8.08
CA PHE A 61 2.23 7.92 -8.21
C PHE A 61 1.08 7.59 -7.24
N MET A 62 1.12 8.10 -6.02
CA MET A 62 0.02 7.98 -5.07
C MET A 62 -1.24 8.70 -5.58
N ALA A 63 -1.09 9.92 -6.11
CA ALA A 63 -2.19 10.64 -6.74
C ALA A 63 -2.75 9.89 -7.96
N GLN A 64 -1.88 9.33 -8.82
CA GLN A 64 -2.27 8.53 -9.98
C GLN A 64 -3.11 7.31 -9.58
N THR A 65 -2.65 6.54 -8.59
CA THR A 65 -3.29 5.26 -8.20
C THR A 65 -4.63 5.45 -7.50
N LEU A 66 -4.85 6.61 -6.87
CA LEU A 66 -6.10 6.96 -6.20
C LEU A 66 -7.07 7.74 -7.10
N ASN A 67 -6.65 8.13 -8.30
CA ASN A 67 -7.50 8.82 -9.25
C ASN A 67 -8.44 7.85 -9.99
N ALA A 68 -9.61 8.34 -10.41
CA ALA A 68 -10.51 7.59 -11.28
C ALA A 68 -9.88 7.35 -12.67
N ASP A 69 -9.13 8.34 -13.19
CA ASP A 69 -8.27 8.17 -14.35
C ASP A 69 -6.83 7.97 -13.89
N ALA A 70 -6.43 6.70 -13.77
CA ALA A 70 -5.11 6.30 -13.34
C ALA A 70 -4.07 6.29 -14.49
N SER A 71 -4.33 6.96 -15.62
CA SER A 71 -3.37 7.05 -16.72
C SER A 71 -2.18 7.96 -16.36
N CYS A 72 -1.01 7.64 -16.91
CA CYS A 72 0.15 8.51 -16.77
C CYS A 72 -0.06 9.88 -17.42
N GLN A 73 -0.84 9.93 -18.51
CA GLN A 73 -1.12 11.17 -19.23
C GLN A 73 -1.95 12.13 -18.36
N ALA A 74 -3.07 11.66 -17.80
CA ALA A 74 -3.90 12.47 -16.90
C ALA A 74 -3.13 12.97 -15.67
N THR A 75 -2.22 12.14 -15.15
CA THR A 75 -1.32 12.52 -14.04
C THR A 75 -0.40 13.67 -14.45
N MET A 76 0.22 13.58 -15.63
CA MET A 76 1.13 14.62 -16.14
C MET A 76 0.40 15.92 -16.50
N ASP A 77 -0.76 15.83 -17.13
CA ASP A 77 -1.57 17.01 -17.48
C ASP A 77 -1.98 17.77 -16.21
N ARG A 78 -2.45 17.03 -15.19
CA ARG A 78 -2.77 17.63 -13.88
C ARG A 78 -1.52 18.20 -13.20
N HIS A 79 -0.39 17.50 -13.23
CA HIS A 79 0.85 17.99 -12.65
C HIS A 79 1.31 19.32 -13.27
N VAL A 80 1.23 19.45 -14.60
CA VAL A 80 1.57 20.72 -15.29
C VAL A 80 0.66 21.85 -14.86
N VAL A 81 -0.66 21.60 -14.79
CA VAL A 81 -1.63 22.60 -14.30
C VAL A 81 -1.35 22.99 -12.85
N GLU A 82 -1.07 22.01 -11.97
CA GLU A 82 -0.72 22.26 -10.57
C GLU A 82 0.55 23.09 -10.44
N ARG A 83 1.59 22.82 -11.26
CA ARG A 83 2.81 23.64 -11.26
C ARG A 83 2.52 25.09 -11.62
N ILE A 84 1.75 25.32 -12.68
CA ILE A 84 1.36 26.68 -13.11
C ILE A 84 0.54 27.37 -12.02
N ALA A 85 -0.41 26.66 -11.40
CA ALA A 85 -1.24 27.20 -10.32
C ALA A 85 -0.45 27.55 -9.04
N ASN A 86 0.75 27.00 -8.87
CA ASN A 86 1.66 27.28 -7.76
C ASN A 86 2.87 28.14 -8.19
N ASP A 87 2.77 28.90 -9.28
CA ASP A 87 3.81 29.79 -9.80
C ASP A 87 5.17 29.10 -10.11
N LEU A 88 5.14 27.79 -10.36
CA LEU A 88 6.30 27.02 -10.78
C LEU A 88 6.41 26.98 -12.30
N PRO A 89 7.64 26.93 -12.87
CA PRO A 89 7.82 26.80 -14.31
C PRO A 89 7.08 25.57 -14.87
N PRO A 90 6.36 25.71 -16.00
CA PRO A 90 5.68 24.58 -16.63
C PRO A 90 6.69 23.51 -17.05
N CYS A 91 6.26 22.25 -17.07
CA CYS A 91 7.04 21.14 -17.60
C CYS A 91 6.33 20.50 -18.79
N SER A 92 7.05 19.64 -19.52
CA SER A 92 6.44 18.85 -20.59
C SER A 92 5.34 17.93 -20.04
N THR A 93 4.26 17.78 -20.80
CA THR A 93 3.19 16.80 -20.54
C THR A 93 3.56 15.38 -21.00
N ALA A 94 4.74 15.20 -21.60
CA ALA A 94 5.20 13.88 -22.03
C ALA A 94 5.43 12.95 -20.82
N THR A 95 4.83 11.77 -20.86
CA THR A 95 4.84 10.81 -19.75
C THR A 95 6.16 10.06 -19.57
N GLY A 96 7.02 10.05 -20.59
CA GLY A 96 8.22 9.21 -20.61
C GLY A 96 9.19 9.46 -19.46
N ALA A 97 9.39 10.73 -19.06
CA ALA A 97 10.27 11.08 -17.95
C ALA A 97 9.71 10.59 -16.61
N TYR A 98 8.40 10.81 -16.38
CA TYR A 98 7.70 10.35 -15.19
C TYR A 98 7.67 8.82 -15.08
N CYS A 99 7.34 8.11 -16.17
CA CYS A 99 7.35 6.64 -16.19
C CYS A 99 8.72 6.06 -15.84
N LYS A 100 9.81 6.65 -16.37
CA LYS A 100 11.19 6.25 -16.05
C LYS A 100 11.56 6.54 -14.59
N ALA A 101 11.11 7.67 -14.04
CA ALA A 101 11.33 8.00 -12.64
C ALA A 101 10.58 7.01 -11.73
N ARG A 102 9.32 6.71 -12.04
CA ARG A 102 8.48 5.78 -11.29
C ARG A 102 9.08 4.38 -11.22
N GLN A 103 9.67 3.88 -12.31
CA GLN A 103 10.36 2.58 -12.34
C GLN A 103 11.60 2.52 -11.42
N ARG A 104 12.17 3.67 -11.04
CA ARG A 104 13.36 3.76 -10.17
C ARG A 104 13.01 3.92 -8.70
N LEU A 105 11.73 4.05 -8.36
CA LEU A 105 11.32 4.17 -6.96
C LEU A 105 11.73 2.92 -6.18
N PRO A 106 12.48 3.06 -5.07
CA PRO A 106 12.83 1.92 -4.25
C PRO A 106 11.58 1.29 -3.64
N LEU A 107 11.41 -0.01 -3.81
CA LEU A 107 10.33 -0.73 -3.15
C LEU A 107 10.44 -0.66 -1.62
N THR A 108 11.67 -0.62 -1.10
CA THR A 108 11.95 -0.49 0.34
C THR A 108 11.38 0.82 0.89
N MET A 109 11.49 1.93 0.16
CA MET A 109 10.90 3.22 0.57
C MET A 109 9.38 3.11 0.76
N VAL A 110 8.68 2.56 -0.24
CA VAL A 110 7.21 2.38 -0.17
C VAL A 110 6.82 1.45 0.97
N HIS A 111 7.59 0.37 1.17
CA HIS A 111 7.36 -0.61 2.22
C HIS A 111 7.60 -0.03 3.62
N SER A 112 8.69 0.72 3.83
CA SER A 112 9.00 1.41 5.08
C SER A 112 7.95 2.47 5.43
N LEU A 113 7.50 3.26 4.45
CA LEU A 113 6.42 4.24 4.66
C LEU A 113 5.10 3.56 5.03
N LEU A 114 4.75 2.47 4.35
CA LEU A 114 3.56 1.68 4.67
C LEU A 114 3.62 1.13 6.09
N GLN A 115 4.76 0.57 6.51
CA GLN A 115 4.92 0.05 7.86
C GLN A 115 4.87 1.18 8.89
N HIS A 116 5.60 2.29 8.67
CA HIS A 116 5.64 3.41 9.60
C HIS A 116 4.25 4.02 9.82
N THR A 117 3.56 4.38 8.73
CA THR A 117 2.19 4.95 8.80
C THR A 117 1.19 3.94 9.36
N GLY A 118 1.32 2.66 9.00
CA GLY A 118 0.46 1.59 9.49
C GLY A 118 0.53 1.38 10.99
N HIS A 119 1.74 1.30 11.55
CA HIS A 119 1.96 1.17 12.98
C HIS A 119 1.55 2.43 13.73
N GLY A 120 1.89 3.63 13.22
CA GLY A 120 1.45 4.89 13.81
C GLY A 120 -0.07 5.01 13.92
N LEU A 121 -0.82 4.58 12.90
CA LEU A 121 -2.28 4.52 12.95
C LEU A 121 -2.80 3.47 13.96
N MET A 122 -2.17 2.29 14.02
CA MET A 122 -2.55 1.25 14.98
C MET A 122 -2.35 1.72 16.44
N ASP A 123 -1.26 2.42 16.72
CA ASP A 123 -0.90 2.88 18.06
C ASP A 123 -1.80 4.02 18.52
N ARG A 124 -2.14 4.95 17.62
CA ARG A 124 -3.12 6.04 17.86
C ARG A 124 -4.58 5.54 17.87
N GLY A 125 -4.82 4.25 17.59
CA GLY A 125 -6.15 3.65 17.55
C GLY A 125 -6.84 3.62 18.92
N ALA A 126 -8.17 3.81 18.92
CA ALA A 126 -8.94 3.87 20.17
C ALA A 126 -8.84 2.58 20.99
N ASN A 127 -8.62 2.70 22.30
CA ASN A 127 -8.53 1.56 23.23
C ASN A 127 -9.79 0.67 23.21
N ALA A 128 -10.96 1.25 22.92
CA ALA A 128 -12.21 0.51 22.78
C ALA A 128 -12.22 -0.51 21.62
N TRP A 129 -11.28 -0.40 20.66
CA TRP A 129 -11.13 -1.35 19.55
C TRP A 129 -10.12 -2.45 19.84
N ARG A 130 -9.45 -2.39 21.00
CA ARG A 130 -8.50 -3.41 21.44
C ARG A 130 -9.25 -4.55 22.13
N TRP A 131 -8.86 -5.78 21.82
CA TRP A 131 -9.35 -6.97 22.51
C TRP A 131 -8.43 -7.29 23.67
N GLN A 132 -8.92 -7.24 24.91
CA GLN A 132 -8.10 -7.46 26.11
C GLN A 132 -6.82 -6.59 26.12
N GLY A 133 -6.96 -5.32 25.72
CA GLY A 133 -5.84 -4.37 25.60
C GLY A 133 -4.93 -4.57 24.37
N ARG A 134 -5.18 -5.57 23.52
CA ARG A 134 -4.35 -5.90 22.35
C ARG A 134 -4.99 -5.44 21.05
N ALA A 135 -4.17 -4.95 20.12
CA ALA A 135 -4.61 -4.69 18.77
C ALA A 135 -4.98 -6.00 18.06
N VAL A 136 -6.17 -6.04 17.46
CA VAL A 136 -6.64 -7.17 16.66
C VAL A 136 -6.13 -7.01 15.23
N LYS A 137 -5.44 -8.02 14.70
CA LYS A 137 -4.92 -8.01 13.33
C LYS A 137 -5.69 -8.98 12.43
N LEU A 138 -5.90 -8.59 11.18
CA LEU A 138 -6.54 -9.38 10.13
C LEU A 138 -5.51 -9.75 9.08
N VAL A 139 -5.66 -10.93 8.51
CA VAL A 139 -4.90 -11.33 7.31
C VAL A 139 -5.89 -11.55 6.17
N ASP A 140 -5.73 -10.78 5.11
CA ASP A 140 -6.48 -10.96 3.87
C ASP A 140 -5.54 -10.98 2.66
N GLY A 141 -5.95 -11.63 1.58
CA GLY A 141 -5.10 -11.75 0.41
C GLY A 141 -5.87 -11.75 -0.89
N THR A 142 -5.35 -10.99 -1.85
CA THR A 142 -5.87 -10.85 -3.22
C THR A 142 -4.85 -11.32 -4.23
N THR A 143 -5.25 -11.45 -5.49
CA THR A 143 -4.36 -11.78 -6.60
C THR A 143 -4.23 -10.59 -7.54
N ILE A 144 -3.03 -10.38 -8.07
CA ILE A 144 -2.73 -9.37 -9.07
C ILE A 144 -2.08 -10.02 -10.29
N THR A 145 -2.40 -9.47 -11.46
CA THR A 145 -1.74 -9.85 -12.70
C THR A 145 -0.41 -9.12 -12.80
N MET A 146 0.63 -9.84 -13.20
CA MET A 146 2.00 -9.33 -13.35
C MET A 146 2.33 -9.12 -14.83
N ALA A 147 3.34 -8.29 -15.09
CA ALA A 147 3.88 -8.14 -16.45
C ALA A 147 4.47 -9.47 -16.94
N ASP A 148 4.18 -9.81 -18.19
CA ASP A 148 4.68 -11.03 -18.83
C ASP A 148 6.18 -10.90 -19.12
N THR A 149 6.98 -11.43 -18.20
CA THR A 149 8.45 -11.45 -18.24
C THR A 149 8.90 -12.82 -17.74
N ALA A 150 10.03 -13.33 -18.24
CA ALA A 150 10.55 -14.64 -17.84
C ALA A 150 10.70 -14.76 -16.31
N ASP A 151 11.19 -13.72 -15.64
CA ASP A 151 11.38 -13.69 -14.19
C ASP A 151 10.04 -13.77 -13.44
N ASN A 152 9.03 -13.01 -13.88
CA ASN A 152 7.69 -13.09 -13.27
C ASN A 152 7.03 -14.42 -13.56
N GLN A 153 7.20 -14.98 -14.77
CA GLN A 153 6.60 -16.26 -15.14
C GLN A 153 7.20 -17.42 -14.33
N TRP A 154 8.49 -17.35 -14.04
CA TRP A 154 9.18 -18.31 -13.18
C TRP A 154 8.73 -18.20 -11.72
N ARG A 155 8.62 -16.97 -11.19
CA ARG A 155 8.30 -16.73 -9.78
C ARG A 155 6.80 -16.79 -9.46
N TYR A 156 5.95 -16.37 -10.39
CA TYR A 156 4.50 -16.19 -10.25
C TYR A 156 3.79 -16.85 -11.44
N PRO A 157 3.86 -18.18 -11.57
CA PRO A 157 3.37 -18.87 -12.75
C PRO A 157 1.88 -18.59 -12.99
N GLN A 158 1.51 -18.57 -14.26
CA GLN A 158 0.13 -18.46 -14.71
C GLN A 158 -0.79 -19.53 -14.09
N PRO A 159 -2.12 -19.28 -14.02
CA PRO A 159 -3.08 -20.25 -13.51
C PRO A 159 -3.02 -21.58 -14.26
N ARG A 160 -3.20 -22.69 -13.54
CA ARG A 160 -3.17 -24.07 -14.10
C ARG A 160 -4.24 -24.33 -15.17
N THR A 161 -5.28 -23.51 -15.22
CA THR A 161 -6.35 -23.59 -16.23
C THR A 161 -5.92 -23.07 -17.60
N GLN A 162 -4.77 -22.39 -17.69
CA GLN A 162 -4.22 -21.85 -18.93
C GLN A 162 -3.02 -22.68 -19.40
N GLN A 163 -2.86 -22.84 -20.72
CA GLN A 163 -1.71 -23.54 -21.30
C GLN A 163 -0.43 -22.73 -21.14
N PRO A 164 0.75 -23.35 -20.91
CA PRO A 164 2.01 -22.64 -20.77
C PRO A 164 2.24 -21.61 -21.88
N GLY A 165 2.49 -20.35 -21.52
CA GLY A 165 2.71 -19.25 -22.48
C GLY A 165 1.43 -18.57 -22.98
N LEU A 166 0.26 -19.07 -22.59
CA LEU A 166 -1.03 -18.41 -22.79
C LEU A 166 -1.51 -17.88 -21.44
N GLY A 167 -1.52 -16.55 -21.28
CA GLY A 167 -1.96 -15.88 -20.06
C GLY A 167 -0.83 -15.20 -19.30
N PHE A 168 -1.21 -14.27 -18.42
CA PHE A 168 -0.26 -13.47 -17.66
C PHE A 168 0.15 -14.18 -16.35
N PRO A 169 1.37 -13.92 -15.85
CA PRO A 169 1.77 -14.37 -14.52
C PRO A 169 0.85 -13.76 -13.45
N VAL A 170 0.57 -14.52 -12.38
CA VAL A 170 -0.36 -14.12 -11.31
C VAL A 170 0.31 -14.24 -9.96
N ALA A 171 0.45 -13.09 -9.28
CA ALA A 171 0.98 -13.03 -7.92
C ALA A 171 -0.16 -12.92 -6.91
N ARG A 172 0.03 -13.51 -5.73
CA ARG A 172 -0.81 -13.31 -4.56
C ARG A 172 -0.19 -12.25 -3.66
N VAL A 173 -0.96 -11.21 -3.36
CA VAL A 173 -0.64 -10.21 -2.34
C VAL A 173 -1.40 -10.60 -1.08
N VAL A 174 -0.71 -10.70 0.04
CA VAL A 174 -1.33 -10.87 1.36
C VAL A 174 -0.99 -9.66 2.20
N ALA A 175 -2.00 -9.05 2.81
CA ALA A 175 -1.87 -7.89 3.68
C ALA A 175 -2.23 -8.26 5.12
N LEU A 176 -1.43 -7.77 6.06
CA LEU A 176 -1.72 -7.76 7.48
C LEU A 176 -2.35 -6.40 7.81
N LEU A 177 -3.57 -6.38 8.33
CA LEU A 177 -4.29 -5.16 8.64
C LEU A 177 -4.61 -5.05 10.13
N CYS A 178 -4.63 -3.85 10.69
CA CYS A 178 -5.24 -3.60 12.00
C CYS A 178 -6.77 -3.58 11.83
N LEU A 179 -7.51 -4.45 12.54
CA LEU A 179 -8.97 -4.47 12.49
C LEU A 179 -9.59 -3.15 12.98
N GLY A 180 -9.01 -2.55 14.01
CA GLY A 180 -9.55 -1.34 14.64
C GLY A 180 -9.47 -0.13 13.72
N THR A 181 -8.29 0.13 13.15
CA THR A 181 -8.03 1.32 12.34
C THR A 181 -8.17 1.11 10.84
N GLY A 182 -8.15 -0.15 10.38
CA GLY A 182 -8.09 -0.50 8.97
C GLY A 182 -6.72 -0.27 8.32
N ALA A 183 -5.71 0.11 9.11
CA ALA A 183 -4.36 0.37 8.61
C ALA A 183 -3.70 -0.91 8.11
N VAL A 184 -2.97 -0.83 6.99
CA VAL A 184 -2.13 -1.92 6.51
C VAL A 184 -0.81 -1.87 7.27
N LEU A 185 -0.47 -2.95 7.96
CA LEU A 185 0.73 -3.06 8.82
C LEU A 185 1.90 -3.67 8.07
N ASP A 186 1.62 -4.63 7.19
CA ASP A 186 2.62 -5.26 6.33
C ASP A 186 1.98 -5.94 5.13
N THR A 187 2.78 -6.23 4.11
CA THR A 187 2.35 -6.97 2.92
C THR A 187 3.43 -7.95 2.44
N ALA A 188 3.01 -9.06 1.83
CA ALA A 188 3.90 -9.96 1.14
C ALA A 188 3.34 -10.40 -0.22
N LEU A 189 4.27 -10.70 -1.13
CA LEU A 189 3.99 -11.24 -2.47
C LEU A 189 4.47 -12.69 -2.54
N GLY A 190 3.65 -13.56 -3.14
CA GLY A 190 4.00 -14.96 -3.40
C GLY A 190 3.25 -15.54 -4.60
N PRO A 191 3.65 -16.72 -5.12
CA PRO A 191 2.94 -17.43 -6.17
C PRO A 191 1.50 -17.80 -5.81
N GLN A 192 0.64 -17.86 -6.82
CA GLN A 192 -0.72 -18.36 -6.69
C GLN A 192 -0.70 -19.85 -6.32
N GLY A 193 -0.96 -20.18 -5.04
CA GLY A 193 -1.06 -21.56 -4.56
C GLY A 193 -0.26 -21.88 -3.30
N GLN A 194 0.70 -21.02 -2.93
CA GLN A 194 1.25 -21.08 -1.57
C GLN A 194 0.13 -20.71 -0.57
N GLU A 195 -0.11 -21.62 0.37
CA GLU A 195 -1.10 -21.47 1.43
C GLU A 195 -0.83 -20.18 2.23
N ARG A 196 -1.86 -19.60 2.86
CA ARG A 196 -1.82 -18.37 3.71
C ARG A 196 -0.71 -18.31 4.78
N ARG A 197 0.06 -19.38 4.96
CA ARG A 197 1.03 -19.58 6.03
C ARG A 197 2.21 -18.63 5.96
N GLU A 198 2.74 -18.25 4.79
CA GLU A 198 4.03 -17.52 4.74
C GLU A 198 4.00 -16.10 5.33
N VAL A 199 2.87 -15.40 5.29
CA VAL A 199 2.71 -14.13 6.04
C VAL A 199 2.45 -14.38 7.51
N SER A 200 1.68 -15.43 7.81
CA SER A 200 1.47 -15.87 9.20
C SER A 200 2.80 -16.21 9.88
N THR A 201 3.73 -16.90 9.21
CA THR A 201 5.01 -17.34 9.80
C THR A 201 5.95 -16.19 10.16
N ARG A 202 5.90 -15.06 9.44
CA ARG A 202 6.67 -13.85 9.79
C ARG A 202 6.14 -13.11 11.01
N TYR A 203 4.84 -13.25 11.31
CA TYR A 203 4.17 -12.55 12.41
C TYR A 203 3.62 -13.47 13.51
N SER A 204 3.81 -14.78 13.38
CA SER A 204 3.48 -15.78 14.39
C SER A 204 4.60 -15.82 15.43
N THR A 205 4.58 -14.92 16.39
CA THR A 205 5.07 -15.30 17.72
C THR A 205 4.15 -16.37 18.27
N PRO A 206 4.67 -17.51 18.78
CA PRO A 206 3.83 -18.59 19.27
C PRO A 206 3.00 -18.09 20.46
N CYS A 207 1.70 -17.93 20.23
CA CYS A 207 0.72 -17.79 21.30
C CYS A 207 0.51 -19.19 21.93
N CYS A 208 1.36 -19.52 22.90
CA CYS A 208 1.35 -20.74 23.73
C CYS A 208 1.64 -22.08 23.00
N PRO A 209 2.22 -23.09 23.68
CA PRO A 209 2.72 -24.32 23.06
C PRO A 209 1.64 -25.37 22.71
N THR A 210 0.35 -25.08 22.86
CA THR A 210 -0.71 -26.10 22.85
C THR A 210 -1.93 -25.67 22.05
N SER A 211 -1.91 -25.80 20.72
CA SER A 211 -3.13 -25.79 19.92
C SER A 211 -2.90 -26.46 18.55
N PRO A 212 -3.63 -27.53 18.20
CA PRO A 212 -3.46 -28.22 16.93
C PRO A 212 -4.18 -27.49 15.78
N LYS A 213 -3.45 -27.39 14.66
CA LYS A 213 -3.85 -27.11 13.27
C LYS A 213 -5.36 -26.92 13.03
N ALA A 214 -5.78 -25.67 12.81
CA ALA A 214 -7.07 -25.37 12.18
C ALA A 214 -6.87 -25.18 10.66
N THR A 215 -7.41 -26.11 9.89
CA THR A 215 -7.56 -26.05 8.43
C THR A 215 -8.97 -25.53 8.11
N SER A 216 -9.09 -24.74 7.04
CA SER A 216 -10.34 -24.23 6.43
C SER A 216 -10.83 -22.86 6.91
N CYS A 217 -11.07 -21.99 5.92
CA CYS A 217 -11.67 -20.66 5.92
C CYS A 217 -11.97 -20.03 7.29
N SER A 218 -11.11 -19.12 7.74
CA SER A 218 -11.50 -18.03 8.65
C SER A 218 -10.45 -16.93 8.63
N LEU A 219 -10.91 -15.70 8.73
CA LEU A 219 -10.18 -14.52 9.17
C LEU A 219 -9.27 -14.91 10.36
N ILE A 220 -7.96 -15.05 10.16
CA ILE A 220 -7.06 -15.39 11.27
C ILE A 220 -6.84 -14.08 12.03
N VAL A 221 -7.51 -13.98 13.18
CA VAL A 221 -7.30 -12.91 14.15
C VAL A 221 -6.01 -13.23 14.91
N ILE A 222 -4.94 -12.50 14.61
CA ILE A 222 -3.69 -12.60 15.36
C ILE A 222 -3.69 -11.47 16.39
N THR A 223 -3.51 -11.81 17.67
CA THR A 223 -3.22 -10.85 18.73
C THR A 223 -1.72 -10.90 18.99
N ALA A 224 -1.02 -9.77 18.85
CA ALA A 224 0.42 -9.70 19.12
C ALA A 224 0.67 -9.29 20.59
N PRO A 225 1.75 -9.77 21.23
CA PRO A 225 2.23 -9.22 22.49
C PRO A 225 2.76 -7.79 22.29
N THR A 226 2.39 -6.89 23.20
CA THR A 226 3.05 -5.59 23.38
C THR A 226 4.27 -5.79 24.27
N SER A 227 5.42 -5.26 23.83
CA SER A 227 6.61 -5.04 24.66
C SER A 227 6.32 -4.09 25.81
#